data_AF-A0A0J1KI76-F1
#
_entry.id   AF-A0A0J1KI76-F1
#
_cell.length_a   1.000
_cell.length_b   1.000
_cell.length_c   1.000
_cell.angle_alpha   90.00
_cell.angle_beta   90.00
_cell.angle_gamma   90.00
#
_symmetry.space_group_name_H-M   'P 1'
#
loop_
_entity.id
_entity.type
_entity.pdbx_description
1 polymer ?
#
loop_
_entity_poly.entity_id
_entity_poly.type
_entity_poly.pdbx_seq_one_letter_code
_entity_poly.pdbx_strand_id
1 'polypeptide(L)'
;MTAHYSKDYWMKYVKDELSEKERSLLEDHLYTCDQCLELYIDAVDKQEETLPSISDEAAFMNDIMQKISYENMEIKTIEEKKRPFYQSSIFHYAIAASLTLILMSAGFFQSIVKHTETIQKTEVSLKNEPKSGGLVDKTFAWMDSFDGSKKEEVKK
;
A
#
# COMPACT_ATOMS: atom_id res chain seq x y z
N MET A 1 -18.42 6.58 -5.41
CA MET A 1 -19.13 6.25 -4.16
C MET A 1 -19.08 4.75 -4.00
N THR A 2 -18.03 4.26 -3.35
CA THR A 2 -17.93 2.85 -2.95
C THR A 2 -18.90 2.62 -1.80
N ALA A 3 -19.70 1.55 -1.85
CA ALA A 3 -20.57 1.22 -0.74
C ALA A 3 -19.71 0.91 0.51
N HIS A 4 -20.09 1.49 1.65
CA HIS A 4 -19.42 1.24 2.93
C HIS A 4 -20.05 0.03 3.62
N TYR A 5 -19.23 -0.73 4.35
CA TYR A 5 -19.69 -1.84 5.16
C TYR A 5 -20.20 -1.33 6.52
N SER A 6 -21.24 -1.97 7.04
CA SER A 6 -21.79 -1.62 8.35
C SER A 6 -20.89 -2.12 9.49
N LYS A 7 -21.02 -1.47 10.66
CA LYS A 7 -20.30 -1.86 11.88
C LYS A 7 -20.55 -3.32 12.29
N ASP A 8 -21.78 -3.80 12.13
CA ASP A 8 -22.12 -5.20 12.43
C ASP A 8 -21.38 -6.20 11.53
N TYR A 9 -21.08 -5.80 10.28
CA TYR A 9 -20.34 -6.65 9.35
C TYR A 9 -18.84 -6.69 9.70
N TRP A 10 -18.27 -5.56 10.14
CA TRP A 10 -16.92 -5.53 10.73
C TRP A 10 -16.82 -6.34 12.03
N MET A 11 -17.86 -6.36 12.85
CA MET A 11 -17.91 -7.21 14.04
C MET A 11 -17.83 -8.71 13.70
N LYS A 12 -18.49 -9.14 12.62
CA LYS A 12 -18.37 -10.52 12.12
C LYS A 12 -16.96 -10.83 11.61
N TYR A 13 -16.32 -9.88 10.94
CA TYR A 13 -14.92 -10.00 10.51
C TYR A 13 -13.98 -10.22 11.70
N VAL A 14 -14.09 -9.37 12.72
CA VAL A 14 -13.24 -9.43 13.93
C VAL A 14 -13.46 -10.71 14.73
N LYS A 15 -14.68 -11.28 14.71
CA LYS A 15 -15.02 -12.56 15.36
C LYS A 15 -14.68 -13.80 14.54
N ASP A 16 -14.07 -13.64 13.36
CA ASP A 16 -13.74 -14.72 12.45
C ASP A 16 -14.97 -15.50 11.92
N GLU A 17 -16.13 -14.84 11.80
CA GLU A 17 -17.40 -15.45 11.38
C GLU A 17 -17.68 -15.35 9.87
N LEU A 18 -16.75 -14.75 9.11
CA LEU A 18 -16.88 -14.54 7.67
C LEU A 18 -16.10 -15.58 6.86
N SER A 19 -16.56 -15.86 5.64
CA SER A 19 -15.81 -16.71 4.71
C SER A 19 -14.52 -16.03 4.23
N GLU A 20 -13.52 -16.82 3.83
CA GLU A 20 -12.23 -16.32 3.30
C GLU A 20 -12.41 -15.30 2.17
N LYS A 21 -13.39 -15.52 1.29
CA LYS A 21 -13.71 -14.61 0.19
C LYS A 21 -14.24 -13.26 0.68
N GLU A 22 -15.15 -13.27 1.66
CA GLU A 22 -15.70 -12.05 2.24
C GLU A 22 -14.63 -11.26 3.00
N ARG A 23 -13.75 -11.97 3.73
CA ARG A 23 -12.62 -11.38 4.43
C ARG A 23 -11.67 -10.65 3.48
N SER A 24 -11.27 -11.31 2.39
CA SER A 24 -10.41 -10.71 1.37
C SER A 24 -11.03 -9.43 0.79
N LEU A 25 -12.34 -9.40 0.53
CA LEU A 25 -13.01 -8.20 0.02
C LEU A 25 -13.00 -7.05 1.04
N LEU A 26 -13.17 -7.36 2.32
CA LEU A 26 -13.11 -6.39 3.41
C LEU A 26 -11.70 -5.82 3.56
N GLU A 27 -10.69 -6.68 3.55
CA GLU A 27 -9.28 -6.30 3.62
C GLU A 27 -8.89 -5.41 2.44
N ASP A 28 -9.28 -5.79 1.21
CA ASP A 28 -9.06 -4.98 0.01
C ASP A 28 -9.72 -3.60 0.13
N HIS A 29 -10.90 -3.53 0.74
CA HIS A 29 -11.62 -2.27 0.95
C HIS A 29 -10.92 -1.33 1.93
N LEU A 30 -10.28 -1.87 2.99
CA LEU A 30 -9.57 -1.08 3.99
C LEU A 30 -8.41 -0.25 3.39
N TYR A 31 -7.81 -0.69 2.29
CA TYR A 31 -6.73 0.06 1.64
C TYR A 31 -7.16 1.40 1.03
N THR A 32 -8.46 1.61 0.82
CA THR A 32 -8.96 2.75 0.03
C THR A 32 -10.07 3.54 0.72
N CYS A 33 -10.49 3.13 1.92
CA CYS A 33 -11.68 3.67 2.56
C CYS A 33 -11.47 3.94 4.06
N ASP A 34 -11.09 5.17 4.40
CA ASP A 34 -10.84 5.63 5.77
C ASP A 34 -12.05 5.46 6.69
N GLN A 35 -13.26 5.73 6.21
CA GLN A 35 -14.49 5.54 7.01
C GLN A 35 -14.69 4.08 7.47
N CYS A 36 -14.30 3.12 6.63
CA CYS A 36 -14.42 1.71 6.98
C CYS A 36 -13.28 1.25 7.89
N LEU A 37 -12.11 1.89 7.78
CA LEU A 37 -11.01 1.70 8.72
C LEU A 37 -11.40 2.16 10.13
N GLU A 38 -12.07 3.31 10.28
CA GLU A 38 -12.59 3.76 11.57
C GLU A 38 -13.58 2.75 12.17
N LEU A 39 -14.52 2.25 11.37
CA LEU A 39 -15.48 1.24 11.83
C LEU A 39 -14.82 -0.10 12.21
N TYR A 40 -13.74 -0.47 11.52
CA TYR A 40 -12.95 -1.66 11.84
C TYR A 40 -12.21 -1.51 13.17
N ILE A 41 -11.51 -0.38 13.40
CA ILE A 41 -10.82 -0.09 14.66
C ILE A 41 -11.81 -0.14 15.83
N ASP A 42 -12.96 0.53 15.67
CA ASP A 42 -14.08 0.50 16.60
C ASP A 42 -14.60 -0.92 16.91
N ALA A 43 -14.52 -1.85 15.95
CA ALA A 43 -14.95 -3.23 16.13
C ALA A 43 -13.88 -4.05 16.85
N VAL A 44 -12.59 -3.80 16.60
CA VAL A 44 -11.46 -4.42 17.29
C VAL A 44 -11.45 -4.03 18.77
N ASP A 45 -11.58 -2.74 19.09
CA ASP A 45 -11.60 -2.25 20.47
C ASP A 45 -12.74 -2.88 21.28
N LYS A 46 -13.91 -3.02 20.66
CA LYS A 46 -15.05 -3.72 21.28
C LYS A 46 -14.81 -5.20 21.50
N GLN A 47 -14.06 -5.86 20.62
CA GLN A 47 -13.71 -7.27 20.80
C GLN A 47 -12.71 -7.45 21.94
N GLU A 48 -11.79 -6.50 22.15
CA GLU A 48 -10.81 -6.52 23.24
C GLU A 48 -11.48 -6.66 24.61
N GLU A 49 -12.61 -5.97 24.85
CA GLU A 49 -13.40 -6.09 26.08
C GLU A 49 -13.90 -7.51 26.37
N THR A 50 -13.99 -8.37 25.35
CA THR A 50 -14.47 -9.75 25.48
C THR A 50 -13.35 -10.77 25.68
N LEU A 51 -12.09 -10.37 25.47
CA LEU A 51 -10.95 -11.26 25.58
C LEU A 51 -10.53 -11.45 27.06
N PRO A 52 -10.14 -12.66 27.46
CA PRO A 52 -9.66 -12.90 28.82
C PRO A 52 -8.32 -12.20 29.05
N SER A 53 -8.15 -11.56 30.21
CA SER A 53 -6.87 -10.99 30.63
C SER A 53 -5.88 -12.11 30.94
N ILE A 54 -4.65 -12.00 30.41
CA ILE A 54 -3.55 -12.90 30.75
C ILE A 54 -2.84 -12.34 32.00
N SER A 55 -3.05 -12.98 33.16
CA SER A 55 -2.45 -12.52 34.42
C SER A 55 -1.00 -12.96 34.61
N ASP A 56 -0.59 -14.07 34.00
CA ASP A 56 0.77 -14.61 34.04
C ASP A 56 1.17 -15.07 32.62
N GLU A 57 1.89 -14.19 31.92
CA GLU A 57 2.33 -14.40 30.55
C GLU A 57 3.28 -15.60 30.42
N ALA A 58 4.15 -15.82 31.41
CA ALA A 58 5.13 -16.90 31.39
C ALA A 58 4.46 -18.26 31.58
N ALA A 59 3.52 -18.37 32.53
CA ALA A 59 2.72 -19.58 32.70
C ALA A 59 1.86 -19.88 31.48
N PHE A 60 1.24 -18.85 30.88
CA PHE A 60 0.45 -18.99 29.66
C PHE A 60 1.30 -19.48 28.48
N MET A 61 2.47 -18.86 28.22
CA MET A 61 3.37 -19.28 27.15
C MET A 61 3.84 -20.73 27.33
N ASN A 62 4.17 -21.13 28.56
CA ASN A 62 4.58 -22.51 28.85
C ASN A 62 3.44 -23.51 28.58
N ASP A 63 2.20 -23.18 28.94
CA ASP A 63 1.02 -24.01 28.65
C ASP A 63 0.76 -24.14 27.14
N ILE A 64 0.89 -23.04 26.39
CA ILE A 64 0.76 -23.04 24.92
C ILE A 64 1.87 -23.89 24.27
N MET A 65 3.13 -23.70 24.67
CA MET A 65 4.25 -24.48 24.14
C MET A 65 4.10 -25.98 24.46
N GLN A 66 3.58 -26.30 25.65
CA GLN A 66 3.29 -27.68 26.02
C GLN A 66 2.21 -28.27 25.11
N LYS A 67 1.09 -27.58 24.90
CA LYS A 67 -0.02 -28.04 24.03
C LYS A 67 0.42 -28.24 22.58
N ILE A 68 1.18 -27.31 22.01
CA ILE A 68 1.66 -27.40 20.63
C ILE A 68 2.69 -28.53 20.48
N SER A 69 3.54 -28.77 21.48
CA SER A 69 4.55 -29.84 21.42
C SER A 69 3.95 -31.25 21.42
N TYR A 70 2.75 -31.45 22.01
CA TYR A 70 2.08 -32.76 22.01
C TYR A 70 1.29 -33.02 20.72
N GLU A 71 0.72 -32.00 20.08
CA GLU A 71 -0.04 -32.15 18.83
C GLU A 71 0.85 -32.41 17.60
N ASN A 72 2.14 -32.03 17.67
CA ASN A 72 3.12 -32.28 16.61
C ASN A 72 3.69 -33.72 16.56
N MET A 73 3.18 -34.66 17.37
CA MET A 73 3.59 -36.08 17.30
C MET A 73 2.67 -36.95 16.42
N GLU A 74 1.59 -36.39 15.86
CA GLU A 74 0.86 -36.99 14.73
C GLU A 74 1.16 -36.22 13.43
N ILE A 75 2.45 -36.15 13.04
CA ILE A 75 2.78 -35.83 11.65
C ILE A 75 2.32 -37.02 10.80
N LYS A 76 1.07 -36.96 10.31
CA LYS A 76 0.70 -37.65 9.08
C LYS A 76 1.73 -37.23 8.06
N THR A 77 2.57 -38.18 7.62
CA THR A 77 3.50 -38.00 6.52
C THR A 77 2.73 -37.44 5.34
N ILE A 78 2.82 -36.13 5.12
CA ILE A 78 2.27 -35.49 3.94
C ILE A 78 3.10 -36.04 2.78
N GLU A 79 2.50 -36.93 2.00
CA GLU A 79 3.10 -37.36 0.74
C GLU A 79 3.44 -36.11 -0.06
N GLU A 80 4.74 -35.96 -0.39
CA GLU A 80 5.23 -34.85 -1.19
C GLU A 80 4.55 -34.87 -2.55
N LYS A 81 3.50 -34.07 -2.70
CA LYS A 81 2.85 -33.87 -3.98
C LYS A 81 3.83 -33.09 -4.86
N LYS A 82 4.56 -33.81 -5.70
CA LYS A 82 5.52 -33.27 -6.67
C LYS A 82 4.88 -32.10 -7.42
N ARG A 83 5.29 -30.88 -7.13
CA ARG A 83 4.80 -29.70 -7.86
C ARG A 83 5.34 -29.77 -9.29
N PRO A 84 4.53 -29.47 -10.31
CA PRO A 84 4.98 -29.47 -11.70
C PRO A 84 6.10 -28.43 -11.88
N PHE A 85 7.16 -28.79 -12.61
CA PHE A 85 8.39 -28.00 -12.80
C PHE A 85 8.15 -26.55 -13.30
N TYR A 86 7.02 -26.34 -13.98
CA TYR A 86 6.57 -25.03 -14.48
C TYR A 86 6.17 -24.04 -13.37
N GLN A 87 5.90 -24.50 -12.15
CA GLN A 87 5.54 -23.65 -11.01
C GLN A 87 6.76 -23.15 -10.20
N SER A 88 7.98 -23.35 -10.69
CA SER A 88 9.19 -22.84 -10.04
C SER A 88 9.46 -21.37 -10.42
N SER A 89 9.91 -20.54 -9.46
CA SER A 89 10.30 -19.14 -9.72
C SER A 89 11.43 -19.00 -10.76
N ILE A 90 12.22 -20.06 -10.94
CA ILE A 90 13.28 -20.15 -11.94
C ILE A 90 12.70 -20.13 -13.37
N PHE A 91 11.54 -20.76 -13.59
CA PHE A 91 10.90 -20.80 -14.90
C PHE A 91 10.40 -19.40 -15.34
N HIS A 92 9.81 -18.65 -14.41
CA HIS A 92 9.38 -17.28 -14.64
C HIS A 92 10.57 -16.35 -14.95
N TYR A 93 11.68 -16.52 -14.22
CA TYR A 93 12.90 -15.78 -14.48
C TYR A 93 13.51 -16.11 -15.85
N ALA A 94 13.47 -17.37 -16.28
CA ALA A 94 13.95 -17.79 -17.59
C ALA A 94 13.16 -17.13 -18.74
N ILE A 95 11.82 -17.05 -18.61
CA ILE A 95 10.99 -16.32 -19.56
C ILE A 95 11.41 -14.84 -19.62
N ALA A 96 11.47 -14.16 -18.47
CA ALA A 96 11.82 -12.74 -18.42
C ALA A 96 13.23 -12.44 -18.98
N ALA A 97 14.21 -13.28 -18.64
CA ALA A 97 15.58 -13.16 -19.14
C ALA A 97 15.65 -13.39 -20.66
N SER A 98 14.91 -14.38 -21.18
CA SER A 98 14.87 -14.65 -22.62
C SER A 98 14.24 -13.50 -23.41
N LEU A 99 13.16 -12.91 -22.91
CA LEU A 99 12.54 -11.72 -23.53
C LEU A 99 13.53 -10.56 -23.59
N THR A 100 14.29 -10.32 -22.52
CA THR A 100 15.31 -9.25 -22.48
C THR A 100 16.39 -9.47 -23.54
N LEU A 101 16.92 -10.70 -23.66
CA LEU A 101 17.92 -11.04 -24.67
C LEU A 101 17.38 -10.92 -26.10
N ILE A 102 16.14 -11.35 -26.34
CA ILE A 102 15.48 -11.20 -27.65
C ILE A 102 15.32 -9.72 -28.00
N LEU A 103 14.81 -8.90 -27.07
CA LEU A 103 14.63 -7.46 -27.31
C LEU A 103 15.97 -6.72 -27.52
N MET A 104 17.02 -7.11 -26.80
CA MET A 104 18.37 -6.57 -26.98
C MET A 104 18.99 -6.98 -28.32
N SER A 105 18.90 -8.26 -28.68
CA SER A 105 19.46 -8.77 -29.95
C SER A 105 18.70 -8.29 -31.19
N ALA A 106 17.38 -8.15 -31.10
CA ALA A 106 16.55 -7.59 -32.17
C ALA A 106 16.69 -6.06 -32.32
N GLY A 107 17.35 -5.38 -31.38
CA GLY A 107 17.56 -3.93 -31.44
C GLY A 107 16.28 -3.10 -31.22
N PHE A 108 15.23 -3.67 -30.63
CA PHE A 108 13.93 -3.01 -30.44
C PHE A 108 14.04 -1.67 -29.70
N PHE A 109 14.91 -1.58 -28.70
CA PHE A 109 15.17 -0.35 -27.94
C PHE A 109 15.80 0.77 -28.79
N GLN A 110 16.60 0.43 -29.82
CA GLN A 110 17.19 1.43 -30.72
C GLN A 110 16.11 2.13 -31.56
N SER A 111 15.04 1.39 -31.93
CA SER A 111 13.90 1.95 -32.66
C SER A 111 13.14 2.98 -31.82
N ILE A 112 12.86 2.67 -30.55
CA ILE A 112 12.15 3.58 -29.63
C ILE A 112 12.95 4.87 -29.41
N VAL A 113 14.26 4.75 -29.11
CA VAL A 113 15.12 5.92 -28.87
C VAL A 113 15.17 6.84 -30.09
N LYS A 114 15.30 6.28 -31.29
CA LYS A 114 15.31 7.06 -32.54
C LYS A 114 14.00 7.82 -32.78
N HIS A 115 12.86 7.25 -32.41
CA HIS A 115 11.57 7.95 -32.48
C HIS A 115 11.48 9.08 -31.44
N THR A 116 12.01 8.89 -30.22
CA THR A 116 12.03 9.95 -29.20
C THR A 116 13.00 11.09 -29.54
N GLU A 117 14.14 10.82 -30.18
CA GLU A 117 15.06 11.87 -30.65
C GLU A 117 14.42 12.78 -31.72
N THR A 118 13.50 12.23 -32.53
CA THR A 118 12.75 13.00 -33.54
C THR A 118 11.73 13.94 -32.89
N ILE A 119 11.11 13.52 -31.78
CA ILE A 119 10.20 14.35 -30.98
C ILE A 119 11.00 15.44 -30.23
N GLN A 120 12.11 15.06 -29.57
CA GLN A 120 12.93 15.98 -28.78
C GLN A 120 13.62 17.06 -29.65
N LYS A 121 13.98 16.75 -30.91
CA LYS A 121 14.52 17.76 -31.85
C LYS A 121 13.49 18.82 -32.23
N THR A 122 12.19 18.54 -32.08
CA THR A 122 11.11 19.51 -32.30
C THR A 122 10.92 20.43 -31.08
N GLU A 123 11.23 19.94 -29.88
CA GLU A 123 11.04 20.67 -28.62
C GLU A 123 12.24 21.56 -28.22
N VAL A 124 13.46 21.19 -28.63
CA VAL A 124 14.69 21.94 -28.31
C VAL A 124 14.84 23.24 -29.12
N SER A 125 14.02 23.49 -30.16
CA SER A 125 14.02 24.75 -30.91
C SER A 125 13.10 25.84 -30.33
N LEU A 126 12.39 25.59 -29.22
CA LEU A 126 11.41 26.53 -28.62
C LEU A 126 11.74 26.94 -27.17
N LYS A 127 12.99 27.25 -26.85
CA LYS A 127 13.28 27.88 -25.54
C LYS A 127 14.45 28.87 -25.57
N ASN A 128 14.19 30.03 -26.15
CA ASN A 128 14.74 31.27 -25.60
C ASN A 128 13.64 31.91 -24.75
N GLU A 129 13.96 32.18 -23.48
CA GLU A 129 13.27 33.01 -22.48
C GLU A 129 12.76 32.25 -21.22
N PRO A 130 13.48 32.33 -20.09
CA PRO A 130 12.99 31.90 -18.79
C PRO A 130 12.23 33.06 -18.12
N LYS A 131 10.89 33.05 -18.15
CA LYS A 131 10.08 33.93 -17.27
C LYS A 131 9.92 33.30 -15.88
N SER A 132 11.00 33.31 -15.10
CA SER A 132 10.99 32.98 -13.67
C SER A 132 10.66 34.19 -12.77
N GLY A 133 10.54 35.41 -13.32
CA GLY A 133 10.29 36.63 -12.55
C GLY A 133 8.86 36.79 -12.03
N GLY A 134 7.85 36.35 -12.78
CA GLY A 134 6.44 36.69 -12.47
C GLY A 134 5.83 36.01 -11.25
N LEU A 135 6.41 34.90 -10.76
CA LEU A 135 5.91 34.21 -9.58
C LEU A 135 6.42 34.87 -8.29
N VAL A 136 7.68 35.32 -8.30
CA VAL A 136 8.36 35.94 -7.15
C VAL A 136 7.77 37.32 -6.85
N ASP A 137 7.48 38.10 -7.90
CA ASP A 137 6.85 39.42 -7.76
C ASP A 137 5.45 39.32 -7.11
N LYS A 138 4.72 38.24 -7.40
CA LYS A 138 3.39 37.98 -6.82
C LYS A 138 3.47 37.59 -5.35
N THR A 139 4.49 36.85 -4.92
CA THR A 139 4.70 36.49 -3.51
C THR A 139 5.13 37.69 -2.68
N PHE A 140 5.97 38.58 -3.20
CA PHE A 140 6.35 39.82 -2.50
C PHE A 140 5.16 40.77 -2.31
N ALA A 141 4.34 40.96 -3.34
CA ALA A 141 3.14 41.81 -3.24
C ALA A 141 2.13 41.27 -2.21
N TRP A 142 1.97 39.94 -2.12
CA TRP A 142 1.14 39.31 -1.11
C TRP A 142 1.71 39.49 0.30
N MET A 143 3.02 39.37 0.49
CA MET A 143 3.68 39.55 1.80
C MET A 143 3.55 40.99 2.33
N ASP A 144 3.68 41.99 1.45
CA ASP A 144 3.55 43.40 1.82
C ASP A 144 2.12 43.76 2.29
N SER A 145 1.11 43.04 1.79
CA SER A 145 -0.29 43.26 2.19
C SER A 145 -0.60 42.87 3.64
N PHE A 146 0.24 42.06 4.29
CA PHE A 146 0.07 41.71 5.71
C PHE A 146 0.76 42.70 6.66
N ASP A 147 1.89 43.28 6.26
CA ASP A 147 2.69 44.14 7.14
C ASP A 147 2.07 45.54 7.32
N GLY A 148 1.19 45.96 6.40
CA GLY A 148 0.43 47.21 6.49
C GLY A 148 -0.78 47.19 7.45
N SER A 149 -1.12 46.06 8.08
CA SER A 149 -2.37 45.91 8.86
C SER A 149 -2.21 46.00 10.39
N LYS A 150 -1.05 46.43 10.91
CA LYS A 150 -0.77 46.48 12.36
C LYS A 150 -0.20 47.78 12.93
N LYS A 151 -0.44 48.93 12.30
CA LYS A 151 -0.14 50.25 12.92
C LYS A 151 -1.27 51.22 12.62
N GLU A 152 -1.73 51.93 13.67
CA GLU A 152 -3.00 52.67 13.82
C GLU A 152 -4.10 51.71 14.30
N GLU A 153 -4.41 51.57 15.59
CA GLU A 153 -4.82 52.62 16.53
C GLU A 153 -4.39 52.32 17.99
N VAL A 154 -3.42 53.06 18.52
CA VAL A 154 -3.25 53.25 19.97
C VAL A 154 -2.87 54.72 20.22
N LYS A 155 -3.73 55.38 21.00
CA LYS A 155 -3.55 56.63 21.78
C LYS A 155 -3.68 58.00 21.06
N LYS A 156 -4.86 58.59 21.30
CA LYS A 156 -5.12 59.77 22.18
C LYS A 156 -5.74 60.97 21.47
#